data_AF-A0A399SXX0-F1
#
_entry.id   AF-A0A399SXX0-F1
#
_cell.length_a   1.000
_cell.length_b   1.000
_cell.length_c   1.000
_cell.angle_alpha   90.00
_cell.angle_beta   90.00
_cell.angle_gamma   90.00
#
_symmetry.space_group_name_H-M   'P 1'
#
loop_
_entity.id
_entity.type
_entity.pdbx_description
1 polymer ?
#
loop_
_entity_poly.entity_id
_entity_poly.type
_entity_poly.pdbx_seq_one_letter_code
_entity_poly.pdbx_strand_id
1 'polypeptide(L)'
;MNNISHLNDKWIKAAILGTVWASSEIVLGSFLHNLRVPFSGNILTAIGIVILISAHYKWSEKGLFWRAGLICALMKTMSPSAVIFGPMIAIFSEALLLEFSVRLLGRTVAGFVLGSVLAMSWNLFQKIFNYIIFYGYNIVEVYKNLMIYAEKQLGLRFDAVWTPILILLGVYALFGALSALVGISTGRKLKKQPSIAVTHFKKEAESTGFGSKNADFPYSVWWLVLNALLLVGTLFTINRIPFGIWATTVAVIVAIWAYRYKRALRQLVRPRFWIFFVLITLVTAFVFTKLSSDTKTIADALLIGVEMNLRAIVLIMGFTVLGTELYNPKIREYFARSYFKQLPLALELSVESLPVMIANTPDLKTVLKNPMLFVQQIMGFADYRLQQIRSAGSLPSVFVITGAVGVGKTTVMKKLLAALQEKQIPVAGFYSERLMQENETIGYDLVNAATRERIDFLRVAKEPSLRGVGKYAVNHAAFDWGETLLQKADHQVVLVDEIGKLEIRGEGWGRVLAERIRKQENHLILSFRKDLLDDLIDKFELTKAVVLDVETTPEKEIIDAVLSQLNHGSSIVNC
;
A
#
# COMPACT_ATOMS: atom_id res chain seq x y z
N MET A 1 12.18 1.88 -6.91
CA MET A 1 11.14 1.62 -7.95
C MET A 1 11.12 0.17 -8.45
N ASN A 2 12.24 -0.59 -8.47
CA ASN A 2 12.28 -1.98 -8.98
C ASN A 2 11.48 -3.04 -8.20
N ASN A 3 10.97 -2.75 -7.00
CA ASN A 3 10.27 -3.75 -6.18
C ASN A 3 8.72 -3.72 -6.32
N ILE A 4 8.16 -2.73 -7.01
CA ILE A 4 6.70 -2.58 -7.16
C ILE A 4 6.13 -3.66 -8.10
N SER A 5 6.95 -4.21 -9.01
CA SER A 5 6.60 -5.30 -9.93
C SER A 5 6.24 -6.63 -9.25
N HIS A 6 6.57 -6.81 -7.97
CA HIS A 6 6.26 -8.03 -7.20
C HIS A 6 4.99 -7.94 -6.33
N LEU A 7 4.29 -6.80 -6.33
CA LEU A 7 3.06 -6.59 -5.56
C LEU A 7 1.84 -7.15 -6.30
N ASN A 8 1.00 -7.94 -5.61
CA ASN A 8 -0.27 -8.39 -6.14
C ASN A 8 -1.24 -7.20 -6.22
N ASP A 9 -2.07 -7.15 -7.26
CA ASP A 9 -3.11 -6.12 -7.47
C ASP A 9 -4.00 -5.95 -6.22
N LYS A 10 -4.27 -7.04 -5.47
CA LYS A 10 -4.94 -7.01 -4.15
C LYS A 10 -4.28 -6.06 -3.15
N TRP A 11 -2.97 -6.16 -3.03
CA TRP A 11 -2.18 -5.40 -2.08
C TRP A 11 -1.90 -3.97 -2.57
N ILE A 12 -1.82 -3.75 -3.88
CA ILE A 12 -1.76 -2.41 -4.47
C ILE A 12 -3.05 -1.65 -4.16
N LYS A 13 -4.22 -2.24 -4.45
CA LYS A 13 -5.52 -1.65 -4.13
C LYS A 13 -5.68 -1.41 -2.62
N ALA A 14 -5.27 -2.37 -1.79
CA ALA A 14 -5.30 -2.21 -0.34
C ALA A 14 -4.37 -1.09 0.16
N ALA A 15 -3.16 -0.96 -0.41
CA ALA A 15 -2.23 0.11 -0.07
C ALA A 15 -2.81 1.48 -0.38
N ILE A 16 -3.41 1.62 -1.57
CA ILE A 16 -4.04 2.86 -1.98
C ILE A 16 -5.22 3.21 -1.06
N LEU A 17 -6.16 2.27 -0.81
CA LEU A 17 -7.27 2.51 0.12
C LEU A 17 -6.81 2.77 1.56
N GLY A 18 -5.80 2.04 2.02
CA GLY A 18 -5.20 2.23 3.34
C GLY A 18 -4.56 3.61 3.48
N THR A 19 -3.91 4.11 2.44
CA THR A 19 -3.33 5.48 2.39
C THR A 19 -4.41 6.54 2.44
N VAL A 20 -5.46 6.34 1.64
CA VAL A 20 -6.63 7.20 1.60
C VAL A 20 -7.27 7.34 2.98
N TRP A 21 -7.50 6.21 3.66
CA TRP A 21 -8.07 6.20 4.99
C TRP A 21 -7.09 6.78 6.02
N ALA A 22 -5.80 6.44 5.94
CA ALA A 22 -4.78 7.01 6.82
C ALA A 22 -4.70 8.54 6.70
N SER A 23 -4.79 9.08 5.49
CA SER A 23 -4.79 10.52 5.25
C SER A 23 -5.98 11.19 5.93
N SER A 24 -7.20 10.67 5.74
CA SER A 24 -8.39 11.22 6.39
C SER A 24 -8.30 11.13 7.92
N GLU A 25 -7.76 10.02 8.44
CA GLU A 25 -7.54 9.75 9.86
C GLU A 25 -6.48 10.66 10.50
N ILE A 26 -5.47 11.10 9.74
CA ILE A 26 -4.42 12.01 10.21
C ILE A 26 -4.89 13.47 10.13
N VAL A 27 -5.43 13.89 8.98
CA VAL A 27 -5.82 15.28 8.71
C VAL A 27 -7.09 15.64 9.48
N LEU A 28 -8.19 14.90 9.27
CA LEU A 28 -9.46 15.19 9.93
C LEU A 28 -9.41 14.85 11.42
N GLY A 29 -8.65 13.81 11.79
CA GLY A 29 -8.47 13.43 13.18
C GLY A 29 -7.77 14.52 13.98
N SER A 30 -6.64 15.04 13.50
CA SER A 30 -5.93 16.14 14.17
C SER A 30 -6.82 17.39 14.28
N PHE A 31 -7.58 17.72 13.24
CA PHE A 31 -8.52 18.84 13.26
C PHE A 31 -9.65 18.66 14.28
N LEU A 32 -10.33 17.50 14.30
CA LEU A 32 -11.40 17.21 15.25
C LEU A 32 -10.92 17.22 16.70
N HIS A 33 -9.71 16.71 16.96
CA HIS A 33 -9.09 16.76 18.28
C HIS A 33 -8.73 18.19 18.70
N ASN A 34 -8.25 19.02 17.78
CA ASN A 34 -7.94 20.42 18.06
C ASN A 34 -9.20 21.23 18.39
N LEU A 35 -10.33 20.94 17.74
CA LEU A 35 -11.62 21.54 18.04
C LEU A 35 -12.34 20.94 19.26
N ARG A 36 -11.80 19.88 19.87
CA ARG A 36 -12.42 19.14 20.99
C ARG A 36 -13.86 18.69 20.70
N VAL A 37 -14.13 18.29 19.45
CA VAL A 37 -15.46 17.81 19.05
C VAL A 37 -15.79 16.52 19.81
N PRO A 38 -16.96 16.42 20.47
CA PRO A 38 -17.37 15.19 21.13
C PRO A 38 -17.56 14.07 20.10
N PHE A 39 -17.25 12.83 20.48
CA PHE A 39 -17.36 11.65 19.61
C PHE A 39 -16.48 11.71 18.34
N SER A 40 -15.37 12.44 18.34
CA SER A 40 -14.44 12.51 17.21
C SER A 40 -14.04 11.15 16.66
N GLY A 41 -13.78 10.16 17.54
CA GLY A 41 -13.48 8.78 17.14
C GLY A 41 -14.58 8.13 16.30
N ASN A 42 -15.86 8.31 16.67
CA ASN A 42 -16.97 7.75 15.90
C ASN A 42 -17.10 8.43 14.53
N ILE A 43 -16.87 9.74 14.44
CA ILE A 43 -16.90 10.45 13.16
C ILE A 43 -15.81 9.90 12.22
N LEU A 44 -14.62 9.62 12.75
CA LEU A 44 -13.51 9.04 12.01
C LEU A 44 -13.83 7.61 11.53
N THR A 45 -14.37 6.77 12.41
CA THR A 45 -14.84 5.42 12.05
C THR A 45 -15.93 5.49 10.97
N ALA A 46 -16.85 6.47 11.02
CA ALA A 46 -17.88 6.66 10.00
C ALA A 46 -17.27 6.94 8.64
N ILE A 47 -16.30 7.85 8.59
CA ILE A 47 -15.58 8.20 7.36
C ILE A 47 -14.83 6.97 6.81
N GLY A 48 -14.15 6.22 7.66
CA GLY A 48 -13.47 4.98 7.29
C GLY A 48 -14.42 3.95 6.67
N ILE A 49 -15.56 3.70 7.33
CA ILE A 49 -16.62 2.79 6.83
C ILE A 49 -17.14 3.26 5.48
N VAL A 50 -17.45 4.55 5.32
CA VAL A 50 -17.94 5.12 4.07
C VAL A 50 -16.92 4.93 2.95
N ILE A 51 -15.64 5.19 3.21
CA ILE A 51 -14.56 4.99 2.23
C ILE A 51 -14.47 3.52 1.81
N LEU A 52 -14.39 2.58 2.77
CA LEU A 52 -14.24 1.15 2.49
C LEU A 52 -15.42 0.58 1.70
N ILE A 53 -16.65 0.89 2.13
CA ILE A 53 -17.86 0.41 1.45
C ILE A 53 -17.98 1.04 0.06
N SER A 54 -17.69 2.33 -0.09
CA SER A 54 -17.77 3.00 -1.40
C SER A 54 -16.75 2.40 -2.38
N ALA A 55 -15.52 2.16 -1.91
CA ALA A 55 -14.47 1.54 -2.70
C ALA A 55 -14.82 0.11 -3.15
N HIS A 56 -15.58 -0.64 -2.35
CA HIS A 56 -16.01 -1.99 -2.69
C HIS A 56 -16.83 -2.08 -3.99
N TYR A 57 -17.68 -1.08 -4.24
CA TYR A 57 -18.50 -1.02 -5.45
C TYR A 57 -17.66 -0.88 -6.74
N LYS A 58 -16.39 -0.51 -6.60
CA LYS A 58 -15.39 -0.48 -7.67
C LYS A 58 -14.45 -1.68 -7.62
N TRP A 59 -13.90 -2.00 -6.44
CA TRP A 59 -12.95 -3.08 -6.23
C TRP A 59 -13.54 -4.16 -5.34
N SER A 60 -13.99 -5.24 -5.99
CA SER A 60 -14.70 -6.32 -5.33
C SER A 60 -13.77 -7.50 -5.00
N GLU A 61 -12.57 -7.23 -4.52
CA GLU A 61 -11.62 -8.31 -4.19
C GLU A 61 -11.80 -8.83 -2.75
N LYS A 62 -11.54 -10.13 -2.54
CA LYS A 62 -11.69 -10.76 -1.22
C LYS A 62 -10.57 -10.33 -0.29
N GLY A 63 -10.92 -9.89 0.93
CA GLY A 63 -9.96 -9.44 1.92
C GLY A 63 -9.39 -8.05 1.67
N LEU A 64 -10.10 -7.19 0.95
CA LEU A 64 -9.65 -5.83 0.70
C LEU A 64 -9.75 -4.97 1.97
N PHE A 65 -10.81 -5.14 2.78
CA PHE A 65 -11.07 -4.28 3.94
C PHE A 65 -10.03 -4.48 5.04
N TRP A 66 -9.76 -5.74 5.43
CA TRP A 66 -8.77 -5.99 6.49
C TRP A 66 -7.35 -5.58 6.09
N ARG A 67 -6.98 -5.73 4.80
CA ARG A 67 -5.66 -5.30 4.32
C ARG A 67 -5.54 -3.78 4.32
N ALA A 68 -6.56 -3.07 3.85
CA ALA A 68 -6.60 -1.61 3.88
C ALA A 68 -6.57 -1.08 5.33
N GLY A 69 -7.33 -1.71 6.24
CA GLY A 69 -7.32 -1.38 7.66
C GLY A 69 -5.99 -1.66 8.35
N LEU A 70 -5.32 -2.76 8.02
CA LEU A 70 -3.98 -3.06 8.53
C LEU A 70 -2.97 -1.99 8.10
N ILE A 71 -2.97 -1.61 6.83
CA ILE A 71 -2.09 -0.58 6.30
C ILE A 71 -2.41 0.78 6.94
N CYS A 72 -3.69 1.15 7.05
CA CYS A 72 -4.12 2.39 7.70
C CYS A 72 -3.67 2.44 9.17
N ALA A 73 -3.89 1.36 9.93
CA ALA A 73 -3.45 1.25 11.31
C ALA A 73 -1.93 1.44 11.44
N LEU A 74 -1.13 0.76 10.60
CA LEU A 74 0.32 0.93 10.60
C LEU A 74 0.74 2.36 10.24
N MET A 75 0.05 3.02 9.31
CA MET A 75 0.32 4.42 8.94
C MET A 75 -0.03 5.43 10.04
N LYS A 76 -0.92 5.09 10.99
CA LYS A 76 -1.21 5.96 12.15
C LYS A 76 0.03 6.24 13.01
N THR A 77 1.06 5.40 12.93
CA THR A 77 2.35 5.60 13.62
C THR A 77 3.12 6.83 13.14
N MET A 78 2.81 7.29 11.92
CA MET A 78 3.35 8.53 11.35
C MET A 78 2.57 9.79 11.81
N SER A 79 1.50 9.63 12.60
CA SER A 79 0.74 10.75 13.16
C SER A 79 1.48 11.38 14.35
N PRO A 80 1.49 12.72 14.50
CA PRO A 80 2.16 13.43 15.60
C PRO A 80 1.49 13.25 16.99
N SER A 81 0.56 12.30 17.13
CA SER A 81 -0.28 12.10 18.32
C SER A 81 0.44 11.28 19.40
N ALA A 82 0.33 11.68 20.67
CA ALA A 82 1.06 11.03 21.78
C ALA A 82 0.53 9.65 22.20
N VAL A 83 -0.66 9.24 21.74
CA VAL A 83 -1.29 7.95 22.08
C VAL A 83 -1.59 7.21 20.78
N ILE A 84 -0.65 6.35 20.37
CA ILE A 84 -0.64 5.76 19.03
C ILE A 84 -1.32 4.37 19.02
N PHE A 85 -1.06 3.53 20.03
CA PHE A 85 -1.49 2.13 20.03
C PHE A 85 -3.01 1.90 20.10
N GLY A 86 -3.74 2.68 20.90
CA GLY A 86 -5.20 2.52 21.05
C GLY A 86 -5.94 2.68 19.72
N PRO A 87 -5.80 3.83 19.03
CA PRO A 87 -6.41 4.05 17.72
C PRO A 87 -5.98 3.02 16.65
N MET A 88 -4.73 2.55 16.66
CA MET A 88 -4.29 1.51 15.72
C MET A 88 -5.09 0.22 15.86
N ILE A 89 -5.29 -0.25 17.11
CA ILE A 89 -6.08 -1.45 17.39
C ILE A 89 -7.55 -1.22 17.02
N ALA A 90 -8.06 -0.01 17.23
CA ALA A 90 -9.43 0.37 16.85
C ALA A 90 -9.65 0.19 15.34
N ILE A 91 -8.88 0.92 14.53
CA ILE A 91 -8.94 0.95 13.06
C ILE A 91 -8.84 -0.47 12.48
N PHE A 92 -7.89 -1.25 12.98
CA PHE A 92 -7.71 -2.61 12.49
C PHE A 92 -8.89 -3.53 12.86
N SER A 93 -9.41 -3.43 14.08
CA SER A 93 -10.54 -4.24 14.55
C SER A 93 -11.84 -3.86 13.82
N GLU A 94 -12.08 -2.58 13.59
CA GLU A 94 -13.20 -2.07 12.77
C GLU A 94 -13.19 -2.69 11.37
N ALA A 95 -12.02 -2.69 10.71
CA ALA A 95 -11.87 -3.27 9.38
C ALA A 95 -12.07 -4.79 9.37
N LEU A 96 -11.60 -5.49 10.42
CA LEU A 96 -11.81 -6.93 10.59
C LEU A 96 -13.28 -7.27 10.81
N LEU A 97 -13.99 -6.52 11.66
CA LEU A 97 -15.41 -6.71 11.92
C LEU A 97 -16.26 -6.47 10.67
N LEU A 98 -15.92 -5.43 9.90
CA LEU A 98 -16.56 -5.17 8.61
C LEU A 98 -16.31 -6.31 7.61
N GLU A 99 -15.07 -6.78 7.48
CA GLU A 99 -14.73 -7.92 6.62
C GLU A 99 -15.44 -9.20 7.07
N PHE A 100 -15.49 -9.47 8.36
CA PHE A 100 -16.14 -10.65 8.93
C PHE A 100 -17.63 -10.68 8.59
N SER A 101 -18.35 -9.59 8.82
CA SER A 101 -19.77 -9.48 8.49
C SER A 101 -20.06 -9.63 7.01
N VAL A 102 -19.22 -9.03 6.15
CA VAL A 102 -19.36 -9.14 4.69
C VAL A 102 -18.99 -10.54 4.18
N ARG A 103 -18.12 -11.28 4.87
CA ARG A 103 -17.88 -12.69 4.56
C ARG A 103 -19.05 -13.58 4.98
N LEU A 104 -19.65 -13.29 6.13
CA LEU A 104 -20.75 -14.09 6.68
C LEU A 104 -22.06 -13.92 5.90
N LEU A 105 -22.48 -12.69 5.64
CA LEU A 105 -23.76 -12.36 4.98
C LEU A 105 -23.59 -12.01 3.48
N GLY A 106 -22.39 -12.20 2.96
CA GLY A 106 -22.02 -11.78 1.61
C GLY A 106 -21.96 -10.26 1.43
N ARG A 107 -21.71 -9.85 0.18
CA ARG A 107 -21.62 -8.43 -0.24
C ARG A 107 -22.99 -7.80 -0.45
N THR A 108 -23.88 -8.03 0.51
CA THR A 108 -25.25 -7.54 0.52
C THR A 108 -25.35 -6.27 1.37
N VAL A 109 -26.46 -5.55 1.24
CA VAL A 109 -26.76 -4.40 2.13
C VAL A 109 -26.72 -4.83 3.60
N ALA A 110 -27.25 -6.02 3.91
CA ALA A 110 -27.24 -6.58 5.26
C ALA A 110 -25.81 -6.83 5.79
N GLY A 111 -24.91 -7.38 4.97
CA GLY A 111 -23.51 -7.58 5.35
C GLY A 111 -22.77 -6.27 5.66
N PHE A 112 -22.99 -5.24 4.85
CA PHE A 112 -22.40 -3.92 5.10
C PHE A 112 -22.98 -3.22 6.33
N VAL A 113 -24.31 -3.27 6.51
CA VAL A 113 -24.96 -2.67 7.68
C VAL A 113 -24.50 -3.36 8.95
N LEU A 114 -24.55 -4.70 9.01
CA LEU A 114 -24.09 -5.45 10.18
C LEU A 114 -22.61 -5.17 10.49
N GLY A 115 -21.75 -5.19 9.47
CA GLY A 115 -20.33 -4.88 9.64
C GLY A 115 -20.07 -3.48 10.17
N SER A 116 -20.84 -2.49 9.70
CA SER A 116 -20.71 -1.09 10.14
C SER A 116 -21.23 -0.87 11.56
N VAL A 117 -22.33 -1.55 11.93
CA VAL A 117 -22.86 -1.55 13.30
C VAL A 117 -21.84 -2.16 14.26
N LEU A 118 -21.24 -3.31 13.92
CA LEU A 118 -20.22 -3.94 14.74
C LEU A 118 -18.96 -3.06 14.86
N ALA A 119 -18.48 -2.49 13.75
CA ALA A 119 -17.32 -1.60 13.74
C ALA A 119 -17.56 -0.35 14.61
N MET A 120 -18.72 0.31 14.52
CA MET A 120 -19.05 1.44 15.40
C MET A 120 -19.19 1.04 16.86
N SER A 121 -19.81 -0.09 17.13
CA SER A 121 -20.00 -0.60 18.50
C SER A 121 -18.66 -0.98 19.15
N TRP A 122 -17.66 -1.35 18.35
CA TRP A 122 -16.30 -1.63 18.82
C TRP A 122 -15.68 -0.43 19.54
N ASN A 123 -15.97 0.81 19.13
CA ASN A 123 -15.45 2.00 19.83
C ASN A 123 -15.89 2.06 21.29
N LEU A 124 -17.16 1.73 21.56
CA LEU A 124 -17.68 1.68 22.92
C LEU A 124 -17.03 0.54 23.70
N PHE A 125 -16.98 -0.65 23.09
CA PHE A 125 -16.36 -1.83 23.70
C PHE A 125 -14.90 -1.57 24.05
N GLN A 126 -14.10 -1.06 23.12
CA GLN A 126 -12.69 -0.75 23.33
C GLN A 126 -12.50 0.31 24.41
N LYS A 127 -13.37 1.33 24.47
CA LYS A 127 -13.30 2.34 25.53
C LYS A 127 -13.54 1.74 26.92
N ILE A 128 -14.56 0.91 27.07
CA ILE A 128 -14.87 0.18 28.32
C ILE A 128 -13.73 -0.79 28.66
N PHE A 129 -13.27 -1.56 27.68
CA PHE A 129 -12.18 -2.53 27.84
C PHE A 129 -10.88 -1.86 28.28
N ASN A 130 -10.53 -0.73 27.68
CA ASN A 130 -9.37 0.07 28.09
C ASN A 130 -9.52 0.55 29.53
N TYR A 131 -10.70 1.02 29.94
CA TYR A 131 -10.94 1.41 31.32
C TYR A 131 -10.75 0.23 32.29
N ILE A 132 -11.26 -0.96 31.97
CA ILE A 132 -11.06 -2.16 32.79
C ILE A 132 -9.58 -2.57 32.84
N ILE A 133 -8.85 -2.44 31.73
CA ILE A 133 -7.41 -2.73 31.69
C ILE A 133 -6.62 -1.75 32.56
N PHE A 134 -6.87 -0.45 32.46
CA PHE A 134 -6.11 0.57 33.18
C PHE A 134 -6.48 0.64 34.66
N TYR A 135 -7.78 0.58 34.98
CA TYR A 135 -8.31 0.85 36.32
C TYR A 135 -8.72 -0.43 37.07
N GLY A 136 -8.66 -1.61 36.43
CA GLY A 136 -9.02 -2.89 37.05
C GLY A 136 -10.53 -3.06 37.27
N TYR A 137 -10.92 -3.98 38.16
CA TYR A 137 -12.33 -4.21 38.49
C TYR A 137 -12.95 -3.04 39.28
N ASN A 138 -12.13 -2.26 40.00
CA ASN A 138 -12.56 -1.14 40.83
C ASN A 138 -13.37 -0.10 40.05
N ILE A 139 -13.06 0.15 38.77
CA ILE A 139 -13.83 1.10 37.96
C ILE A 139 -15.26 0.61 37.68
N VAL A 140 -15.45 -0.70 37.55
CA VAL A 140 -16.76 -1.32 37.33
C VAL A 140 -17.60 -1.18 38.59
N GLU A 141 -16.97 -1.38 39.75
CA GLU A 141 -17.64 -1.24 41.04
C GLU A 141 -18.00 0.22 41.36
N VAL A 142 -17.10 1.17 41.06
CA VAL A 142 -17.39 2.61 41.16
C VAL A 142 -18.56 2.98 40.26
N TYR A 143 -18.57 2.52 39.00
CA TYR A 143 -19.67 2.76 38.09
C TYR A 143 -21.00 2.20 38.63
N LYS A 144 -21.00 0.95 39.10
CA LYS A 144 -22.18 0.30 39.70
C LYS A 144 -22.70 1.10 40.90
N ASN A 145 -21.83 1.48 41.83
CA ASN A 145 -22.21 2.20 43.04
C ASN A 145 -22.75 3.61 42.73
N LEU A 146 -22.15 4.30 41.77
CA LEU A 146 -22.65 5.60 41.30
C LEU A 146 -24.03 5.48 40.63
N MET A 147 -24.27 4.42 39.84
CA MET A 147 -25.58 4.19 39.21
C MET A 147 -26.66 3.86 40.25
N ILE A 148 -26.35 3.01 41.24
CA ILE A 148 -27.27 2.73 42.36
C ILE A 148 -27.57 4.01 43.17
N TYR A 149 -26.56 4.86 43.37
CA TYR A 149 -26.74 6.15 44.04
C TYR A 149 -27.64 7.09 43.21
N ALA A 150 -27.42 7.18 41.90
CA ALA A 150 -28.23 7.97 40.99
C ALA A 150 -29.69 7.46 40.91
N GLU A 151 -29.88 6.14 40.91
CA GLU A 151 -31.21 5.51 40.93
C GLU A 151 -32.01 5.94 42.16
N LYS A 152 -31.37 5.92 43.34
CA LYS A 152 -31.99 6.39 44.60
C LYS A 152 -32.30 7.87 44.59
N GLN A 153 -31.44 8.71 44.02
CA GLN A 153 -31.66 10.17 43.97
C GLN A 153 -32.70 10.59 42.93
N LEU A 154 -32.78 9.90 41.79
CA LEU A 154 -33.67 10.24 40.68
C LEU A 154 -35.02 9.50 40.75
N GLY A 155 -35.18 8.55 41.68
CA GLY A 155 -36.41 7.76 41.83
C GLY A 155 -36.72 6.88 40.62
N LEU A 156 -35.68 6.46 39.88
CA LEU A 156 -35.84 5.66 38.67
C LEU A 156 -36.25 4.23 39.02
N ARG A 157 -37.15 3.63 38.22
CA ARG A 157 -37.67 2.25 38.43
C ARG A 157 -37.04 1.20 37.51
N PHE A 158 -35.97 1.54 36.82
CA PHE A 158 -35.31 0.66 35.84
C PHE A 158 -33.87 0.42 36.26
N ASP A 159 -33.31 -0.74 35.88
CA ASP A 159 -31.90 -1.09 36.15
C ASP A 159 -30.96 -0.02 35.57
N ALA A 160 -30.49 0.88 36.43
CA ALA A 160 -29.69 2.04 36.06
C ALA A 160 -28.25 1.66 35.67
N VAL A 161 -27.82 0.42 35.93
CA VAL A 161 -26.44 -0.02 35.70
C VAL A 161 -26.19 -0.31 34.22
N TRP A 162 -27.09 -1.02 33.54
CA TRP A 162 -26.86 -1.39 32.12
C TRP A 162 -27.51 -0.43 31.12
N THR A 163 -28.59 0.24 31.53
CA THR A 163 -29.40 1.07 30.62
C THR A 163 -28.61 2.18 29.93
N PRO A 164 -27.70 2.95 30.56
CA PRO A 164 -26.94 3.98 29.85
C PRO A 164 -25.99 3.41 28.80
N ILE A 165 -25.39 2.25 29.08
CA ILE A 165 -24.47 1.56 28.17
C ILE A 165 -25.25 1.02 26.96
N LEU A 166 -26.42 0.44 27.19
CA LEU A 166 -27.28 -0.08 26.12
C LEU A 166 -27.86 1.04 25.25
N ILE A 167 -28.27 2.16 25.84
CA ILE A 167 -28.71 3.35 25.08
C ILE A 167 -27.56 3.86 24.20
N LEU A 168 -26.35 4.00 24.77
CA LEU A 168 -25.19 4.45 24.03
C LEU A 168 -24.80 3.48 22.90
N LEU A 169 -24.90 2.17 23.16
CA LEU A 169 -24.72 1.13 22.14
C LEU A 169 -25.76 1.27 21.01
N GLY A 170 -27.02 1.53 21.34
CA GLY A 170 -28.09 1.80 20.38
C GLY A 170 -27.79 3.01 19.49
N VAL A 171 -27.30 4.11 20.08
CA VAL A 171 -26.85 5.28 19.32
C VAL A 171 -25.70 4.91 18.37
N TYR A 172 -24.72 4.13 18.82
CA TYR A 172 -23.58 3.73 17.99
C TYR A 172 -24.00 2.80 16.85
N ALA A 173 -24.94 1.89 17.12
CA ALA A 173 -25.54 1.04 16.09
C ALA A 173 -26.27 1.88 15.03
N LEU A 174 -27.03 2.90 15.44
CA LEU A 174 -27.69 3.82 14.51
C LEU A 174 -26.69 4.58 13.64
N PHE A 175 -25.62 5.12 14.23
CA PHE A 175 -24.52 5.76 13.49
C PHE A 175 -23.84 4.80 12.51
N GLY A 176 -23.63 3.54 12.90
CA GLY A 176 -23.08 2.50 12.03
C GLY A 176 -23.97 2.20 10.84
N ALA A 177 -25.28 2.03 11.07
CA ALA A 177 -26.25 1.80 10.02
C ALA A 177 -26.32 2.98 9.04
N LEU A 178 -26.38 4.22 9.54
CA LEU A 178 -26.37 5.44 8.72
C LEU A 178 -25.10 5.54 7.86
N SER A 179 -23.93 5.27 8.46
CA SER A 179 -22.65 5.29 7.73
C SER A 179 -22.61 4.25 6.61
N ALA A 180 -23.17 3.05 6.87
CA ALA A 180 -23.28 2.00 5.85
C ALA A 180 -24.18 2.43 4.68
N LEU A 181 -25.34 3.03 4.98
CA LEU A 181 -26.27 3.51 3.96
C LEU A 181 -25.65 4.62 3.10
N VAL A 182 -24.94 5.56 3.73
CA VAL A 182 -24.20 6.61 3.02
C VAL A 182 -23.13 5.98 2.12
N GLY A 183 -22.31 5.07 2.64
CA GLY A 183 -21.28 4.36 1.87
C GLY A 183 -21.85 3.57 0.68
N ILE A 184 -22.97 2.87 0.86
CA ILE A 184 -23.67 2.15 -0.20
C ILE A 184 -24.20 3.11 -1.26
N SER A 185 -24.85 4.19 -0.83
CA SER A 185 -25.43 5.19 -1.75
C SER A 185 -24.35 5.87 -2.59
N THR A 186 -23.22 6.22 -1.96
CA THR A 186 -22.04 6.81 -2.61
C THR A 186 -21.39 5.83 -3.57
N GLY A 187 -21.16 4.57 -3.14
CA GLY A 187 -20.58 3.52 -3.97
C GLY A 187 -21.43 3.19 -5.21
N ARG A 188 -22.76 3.11 -5.07
CA ARG A 188 -23.67 2.90 -6.22
C ARG A 188 -23.62 4.05 -7.22
N LYS A 189 -23.51 5.29 -6.76
CA LYS A 189 -23.40 6.48 -7.61
C LYS A 189 -22.04 6.53 -8.32
N LEU A 190 -20.94 6.18 -7.64
CA LEU A 190 -19.60 6.04 -8.22
C LEU A 190 -19.55 5.02 -9.37
N LYS A 191 -20.32 3.94 -9.27
CA LYS A 191 -20.42 2.96 -10.37
C LYS A 191 -21.14 3.54 -11.61
N LYS A 192 -22.06 4.49 -11.43
CA LYS A 192 -22.86 5.10 -12.51
C LYS A 192 -22.18 6.29 -13.17
N GLN A 193 -21.40 7.06 -12.40
CA GLN A 193 -20.64 8.21 -12.89
C GLN A 193 -19.15 7.92 -12.65
N PRO A 194 -18.38 7.55 -13.69
CA PRO A 194 -16.95 7.35 -13.54
C PRO A 194 -16.32 8.64 -12.99
N SER A 195 -15.36 8.46 -12.10
CA SER A 195 -14.59 9.51 -11.42
C SER A 195 -14.30 10.68 -12.36
N ILE A 196 -14.55 11.91 -11.91
CA ILE A 196 -14.11 13.13 -12.61
C ILE A 196 -12.63 12.92 -12.96
N ALA A 197 -12.27 13.05 -14.24
CA ALA A 197 -10.87 13.06 -14.66
C ALA A 197 -10.19 14.20 -13.89
N VAL A 198 -9.42 13.85 -12.85
CA VAL A 198 -8.77 14.86 -12.01
C VAL A 198 -7.56 15.37 -12.79
N THR A 199 -7.80 16.39 -13.63
CA THR A 199 -6.81 16.99 -14.52
C THR A 199 -5.69 17.73 -13.78
N HIS A 200 -5.82 17.95 -12.47
CA HIS A 200 -4.86 18.69 -11.66
C HIS A 200 -4.70 18.11 -10.25
N PHE A 201 -4.16 16.89 -10.12
CA PHE A 201 -3.37 16.62 -8.92
C PHE A 201 -2.08 17.43 -9.06
N LYS A 202 -1.76 18.29 -8.07
CA LYS A 202 -0.51 19.05 -8.07
C LYS A 202 0.65 18.05 -8.26
N LYS A 203 1.37 18.20 -9.38
CA LYS A 203 2.48 17.34 -9.81
C LYS A 203 3.75 17.53 -8.96
N GLU A 204 3.69 18.39 -7.95
CA GLU A 204 4.80 18.73 -7.07
C GLU A 204 4.76 17.89 -5.79
N ALA A 205 5.19 16.64 -5.93
CA ALA A 205 6.05 16.06 -4.92
C ALA A 205 7.14 15.34 -5.71
N GLU A 206 8.19 16.07 -6.08
CA GLU A 206 9.48 15.45 -6.26
C GLU A 206 9.69 14.47 -5.11
N SER A 207 10.18 13.30 -5.45
CA SER A 207 10.57 12.26 -4.52
C SER A 207 11.56 12.83 -3.50
N THR A 208 11.05 13.47 -2.46
CA THR A 208 11.66 13.45 -1.15
C THR A 208 11.51 12.01 -0.71
N GLY A 209 12.39 11.16 -1.23
CA GLY A 209 12.60 9.85 -0.65
C GLY A 209 12.69 10.09 0.84
N PHE A 210 11.77 9.51 1.59
CA PHE A 210 11.97 9.27 3.01
C PHE A 210 13.13 8.28 3.09
N GLY A 211 14.34 8.77 2.80
CA GLY A 211 15.58 8.13 3.14
C GLY A 211 15.50 7.99 4.64
N SER A 212 15.26 6.76 5.08
CA SER A 212 15.24 6.43 6.49
C SER A 212 16.58 6.87 7.05
N LYS A 213 16.61 8.03 7.71
CA LYS A 213 17.52 8.21 8.83
C LYS A 213 17.00 7.31 9.94
N ASN A 214 17.18 5.99 9.74
CA ASN A 214 17.18 5.02 10.80
C ASN A 214 18.33 5.46 11.70
N ALA A 215 18.03 6.25 12.71
CA ALA A 215 18.93 6.37 13.83
C ALA A 215 19.04 4.95 14.40
N ASP A 216 20.24 4.39 14.37
CA ASP A 216 20.55 3.04 14.85
C ASP A 216 20.08 2.86 16.29
N PHE A 217 18.86 2.35 16.47
CA PHE A 217 18.44 1.77 17.73
C PHE A 217 18.87 0.30 17.69
N PRO A 218 19.59 -0.21 18.71
CA PRO A 218 20.00 -1.60 18.73
C PRO A 218 18.79 -2.48 19.05
N TYR A 219 18.02 -2.84 18.01
CA TYR A 219 16.84 -3.68 18.13
C TYR A 219 17.24 -5.12 18.49
N SER A 220 16.44 -5.79 19.33
CA SER A 220 16.68 -7.20 19.67
C SER A 220 15.38 -7.98 19.84
N VAL A 221 15.28 -9.11 19.13
CA VAL A 221 14.14 -10.04 19.23
C VAL A 221 14.04 -10.62 20.64
N TRP A 222 15.17 -10.80 21.32
CA TRP A 222 15.18 -11.29 22.70
C TRP A 222 14.59 -10.27 23.67
N TRP A 223 14.89 -8.98 23.48
CA TRP A 223 14.27 -7.90 24.26
C TRP A 223 12.78 -7.77 23.99
N LEU A 224 12.31 -8.00 22.75
CA LEU A 224 10.88 -8.04 22.46
C LEU A 224 10.16 -9.12 23.28
N VAL A 225 10.69 -10.35 23.29
CA VAL A 225 10.11 -11.46 24.06
C VAL A 225 10.19 -11.17 25.56
N LEU A 226 11.33 -10.70 26.05
CA LEU A 226 11.51 -10.34 27.46
C LEU A 226 10.52 -9.25 27.89
N ASN A 227 10.37 -8.18 27.12
CA ASN A 227 9.44 -7.10 27.43
C ASN A 227 7.98 -7.58 27.44
N ALA A 228 7.61 -8.51 26.55
CA ALA A 228 6.28 -9.10 26.54
C ALA A 228 6.04 -9.95 27.79
N LEU A 229 7.02 -10.76 28.19
CA LEU A 229 6.97 -11.55 29.42
C LEU A 229 6.93 -10.67 30.67
N LEU A 230 7.73 -9.59 30.72
CA LEU A 230 7.73 -8.64 31.84
C LEU A 230 6.37 -7.93 31.97
N LEU A 231 5.78 -7.49 30.85
CA LEU A 231 4.45 -6.86 30.85
C LEU A 231 3.35 -7.83 31.31
N VAL A 232 3.33 -9.06 30.78
CA VAL A 232 2.32 -10.06 31.17
C VAL A 232 2.55 -10.53 32.63
N GLY A 233 3.80 -10.75 33.03
CA GLY A 233 4.16 -11.20 34.37
C GLY A 233 3.82 -10.20 35.47
N THR A 234 4.06 -8.90 35.24
CA THR A 234 3.68 -7.84 36.18
C THR A 234 2.17 -7.70 36.33
N LEU A 235 1.40 -7.87 35.26
CA LEU A 235 -0.06 -7.87 35.31
C LEU A 235 -0.63 -9.12 35.99
N PHE A 236 -0.01 -10.28 35.78
CA PHE A 236 -0.45 -11.52 36.41
C PHE A 236 -0.22 -11.54 37.93
N THR A 237 0.82 -10.86 38.39
CA THR A 237 1.24 -10.84 39.80
C THR A 237 0.52 -9.81 40.67
N ILE A 238 -0.24 -8.87 40.08
CA ILE A 238 -0.84 -7.70 40.74
C ILE A 238 -1.72 -8.04 41.96
N ASN A 239 -2.32 -9.24 41.99
CA ASN A 239 -3.16 -9.72 43.09
C ASN A 239 -2.67 -11.05 43.70
N ARG A 240 -1.43 -11.45 43.41
CA ARG A 240 -0.85 -12.73 43.87
C ARG A 240 0.28 -12.53 44.88
N ILE A 241 0.87 -11.34 44.90
CA ILE A 241 2.05 -11.02 45.69
C ILE A 241 1.72 -9.80 46.57
N PRO A 242 2.28 -9.68 47.79
CA PRO A 242 2.12 -8.49 48.61
C PRO A 242 2.45 -7.19 47.86
N PHE A 243 1.61 -6.16 48.06
CA PHE A 243 1.69 -4.88 47.35
C PHE A 243 3.10 -4.27 47.34
N GLY A 244 3.83 -4.29 48.47
CA GLY A 244 5.18 -3.73 48.55
C GLY A 244 6.19 -4.45 47.64
N ILE A 245 6.11 -5.77 47.52
CA ILE A 245 6.98 -6.56 46.65
C ILE A 245 6.60 -6.34 45.17
N TRP A 246 5.30 -6.24 44.89
CA TRP A 246 4.83 -5.93 43.54
C TRP A 246 5.26 -4.52 43.10
N ALA A 247 5.07 -3.51 43.95
CA ALA A 247 5.44 -2.12 43.67
C ALA A 247 6.95 -1.94 43.44
N THR A 248 7.78 -2.63 44.22
CA THR A 248 9.25 -2.63 44.02
C THR A 248 9.64 -3.31 42.71
N THR A 249 9.02 -4.44 42.37
CA THR A 249 9.22 -5.12 41.08
C THR A 249 8.84 -4.21 39.89
N VAL A 250 7.70 -3.52 40.00
CA VAL A 250 7.25 -2.53 39.01
C VAL A 250 8.26 -1.39 38.86
N ALA A 251 8.75 -0.83 39.97
CA ALA A 251 9.72 0.25 39.94
C ALA A 251 11.03 -0.16 39.24
N VAL A 252 11.52 -1.38 39.49
CA VAL A 252 12.72 -1.92 38.83
C VAL A 252 12.49 -2.06 37.32
N ILE A 253 11.37 -2.65 36.89
CA ILE A 253 11.06 -2.83 35.47
C ILE A 253 10.91 -1.47 34.76
N VAL A 254 10.21 -0.53 35.39
CA VAL A 254 10.04 0.83 34.89
C VAL A 254 11.40 1.55 34.75
N ALA A 255 12.31 1.37 35.71
CA ALA A 255 13.66 1.94 35.64
C ALA A 255 14.48 1.35 34.49
N ILE A 256 14.42 0.03 34.29
CA ILE A 256 15.07 -0.65 33.16
C ILE A 256 14.52 -0.09 31.83
N TRP A 257 13.20 0.03 31.70
CA TRP A 257 12.57 0.60 30.52
C TRP A 257 12.95 2.07 30.29
N ALA A 258 12.92 2.89 31.33
CA ALA A 258 13.29 4.31 31.26
C ALA A 258 14.73 4.53 30.81
N TYR A 259 15.66 3.69 31.28
CA TYR A 259 17.07 3.74 30.88
C TYR A 259 17.27 3.31 29.42
N ARG A 260 16.73 2.15 29.03
CA ARG A 260 16.96 1.54 27.71
C ARG A 260 16.20 2.22 26.57
N TYR A 261 14.97 2.67 26.82
CA TYR A 261 14.04 3.22 25.82
C TYR A 261 13.81 4.73 26.01
N LYS A 262 14.83 5.45 26.50
CA LYS A 262 14.78 6.88 26.84
C LYS A 262 14.17 7.76 25.74
N ARG A 263 14.43 7.44 24.46
CA ARG A 263 13.92 8.20 23.31
C ARG A 263 12.40 8.02 23.12
N ALA A 264 11.93 6.78 23.18
CA ALA A 264 10.51 6.46 23.00
C ALA A 264 9.66 6.98 24.17
N LEU A 265 10.16 6.78 25.39
CA LEU A 265 9.46 7.17 26.62
C LEU A 265 9.44 8.69 26.85
N ARG A 266 10.32 9.47 26.19
CA ARG A 266 10.33 10.94 26.27
C ARG A 266 8.98 11.57 25.91
N GLN A 267 8.22 10.94 25.01
CA GLN A 267 6.90 11.42 24.60
C GLN A 267 5.86 11.32 25.73
N LEU A 268 6.07 10.40 26.68
CA LEU A 268 5.19 10.17 27.82
C LEU A 268 5.51 11.08 29.01
N VAL A 269 6.63 11.80 29.03
CA VAL A 269 7.07 12.64 30.18
C VAL A 269 6.26 13.94 30.33
N ARG A 270 5.17 14.13 29.57
CA ARG A 270 4.36 15.35 29.66
C ARG A 270 3.67 15.42 31.05
N PRO A 271 4.03 16.37 31.93
CA PRO A 271 3.55 16.38 33.32
C PRO A 271 2.03 16.54 33.41
N ARG A 272 1.40 17.27 32.47
CA ARG A 272 -0.06 17.44 32.41
C ARG A 272 -0.81 16.11 32.29
N PHE A 273 -0.27 15.14 31.54
CA PHE A 273 -0.89 13.83 31.36
C PHE A 273 -0.90 13.06 32.69
N TRP A 274 0.26 12.98 33.35
CA TRP A 274 0.41 12.26 34.62
C TRP A 274 -0.34 12.91 35.77
N ILE A 275 -0.35 14.23 35.87
CA ILE A 275 -1.11 14.94 36.92
C ILE A 275 -2.61 14.65 36.78
N PHE A 276 -3.15 14.78 35.57
CA PHE A 276 -4.55 14.47 35.32
C PHE A 276 -4.88 13.00 35.61
N PHE A 277 -3.99 12.09 35.20
CA PHE A 277 -4.14 10.66 35.40
C PHE A 277 -4.10 10.23 36.89
N VAL A 278 -3.16 10.77 37.66
CA VAL A 278 -3.06 10.53 39.11
C VAL A 278 -4.25 11.16 39.84
N LEU A 279 -4.71 12.33 39.41
CA LEU A 279 -5.87 12.98 40.01
C LEU A 279 -7.15 12.16 39.81
N ILE A 280 -7.42 11.70 38.59
CA ILE A 280 -8.66 10.95 38.30
C ILE A 280 -8.68 9.59 39.02
N THR A 281 -7.54 8.91 39.10
CA THR A 281 -7.40 7.63 39.82
C THR A 281 -7.57 7.81 41.34
N LEU A 282 -7.00 8.85 41.94
CA LEU A 282 -7.20 9.18 43.37
C LEU A 282 -8.65 9.55 43.69
N VAL A 283 -9.28 10.38 42.84
CA VAL A 283 -10.71 10.70 42.99
C VAL A 283 -11.56 9.43 42.89
N THR A 284 -11.25 8.55 41.93
CA THR A 284 -11.95 7.27 41.77
C THR A 284 -11.81 6.39 43.01
N ALA A 285 -10.61 6.27 43.58
CA ALA A 285 -10.35 5.49 44.78
C ALA A 285 -11.01 6.10 46.04
N PHE A 286 -11.08 7.43 46.13
CA PHE A 286 -11.78 8.12 47.22
C PHE A 286 -13.30 7.93 47.14
N VAL A 287 -13.87 8.11 45.94
CA VAL A 287 -15.30 7.86 45.67
C VAL A 287 -15.63 6.39 45.99
N PHE A 288 -14.78 5.46 45.59
CA PHE A 288 -14.93 4.04 45.91
C PHE A 288 -15.02 3.78 47.41
N THR A 289 -14.10 4.34 48.18
CA THR A 289 -14.02 4.15 49.64
C THR A 289 -15.20 4.78 50.36
N LYS A 290 -15.72 5.90 49.85
CA LYS A 290 -16.87 6.60 50.44
C LYS A 290 -18.23 5.98 50.10
N LEU A 291 -18.35 5.33 48.93
CA LEU A 291 -19.59 4.67 48.51
C LEU A 291 -19.68 3.21 48.94
N SER A 292 -18.55 2.52 49.13
CA SER A 292 -18.54 1.14 49.62
C SER A 292 -18.81 1.16 51.12
N SER A 293 -19.84 0.45 51.58
CA SER A 293 -20.31 0.43 52.98
C SER A 293 -19.36 -0.30 53.95
N ASP A 294 -18.11 -0.51 53.53
CA ASP A 294 -17.09 -1.28 54.22
C ASP A 294 -16.13 -0.32 54.92
N THR A 295 -15.69 -0.64 56.14
CA THR A 295 -14.89 0.23 57.03
C THR A 295 -13.44 0.40 56.54
N LYS A 296 -13.27 0.86 55.30
CA LYS A 296 -11.97 1.14 54.70
C LYS A 296 -11.52 2.55 55.06
N THR A 297 -10.31 2.65 55.59
CA THR A 297 -9.73 3.93 56.03
C THR A 297 -9.33 4.75 54.81
N ILE A 298 -9.22 6.08 54.94
CA ILE A 298 -8.69 6.97 53.87
C ILE A 298 -7.29 6.49 53.38
N ALA A 299 -6.52 5.85 54.26
CA ALA A 299 -5.24 5.22 53.91
C ALA A 299 -5.40 4.08 52.90
N ASP A 300 -6.45 3.26 53.01
CA ASP A 300 -6.73 2.17 52.06
C ASP A 300 -7.16 2.74 50.70
N ALA A 301 -7.91 3.84 50.70
CA ALA A 301 -8.26 4.58 49.49
C ALA A 301 -7.00 5.06 48.73
N LEU A 302 -6.03 5.59 49.48
CA LEU A 302 -4.77 6.06 48.91
C LEU A 302 -3.97 4.88 48.32
N LEU A 303 -3.89 3.76 49.04
CA LEU A 303 -3.18 2.56 48.57
C LEU A 303 -3.79 1.99 47.29
N ILE A 304 -5.13 1.89 47.22
CA ILE A 304 -5.84 1.46 46.00
C ILE A 304 -5.55 2.43 44.84
N GLY A 305 -5.56 3.74 45.10
CA GLY A 305 -5.24 4.75 44.10
C GLY A 305 -3.79 4.64 43.59
N VAL A 306 -2.83 4.36 44.46
CA VAL A 306 -1.42 4.15 44.10
C VAL A 306 -1.25 2.87 43.27
N GLU A 307 -1.90 1.78 43.65
CA GLU A 307 -1.89 0.52 42.90
C GLU A 307 -2.41 0.70 41.47
N MET A 308 -3.56 1.37 41.32
CA MET A 308 -4.15 1.69 40.02
C MET A 308 -3.22 2.54 39.15
N ASN A 309 -2.48 3.48 39.75
CA ASN A 309 -1.49 4.29 39.04
C ASN A 309 -0.27 3.48 38.59
N LEU A 310 0.30 2.64 39.47
CA LEU A 310 1.46 1.80 39.15
C LEU A 310 1.12 0.82 38.01
N ARG A 311 -0.07 0.22 38.03
CA ARG A 311 -0.56 -0.67 36.98
C ARG A 311 -0.59 0.03 35.62
N ALA A 312 -1.14 1.24 35.58
CA ALA A 312 -1.23 2.01 34.36
C ALA A 312 0.13 2.45 33.82
N ILE A 313 1.07 2.82 34.71
CA ILE A 313 2.46 3.13 34.32
C ILE A 313 3.08 1.95 33.58
N VAL A 314 2.97 0.75 34.14
CA VAL A 314 3.50 -0.48 33.53
C VAL A 314 2.87 -0.75 32.17
N LEU A 315 1.54 -0.62 32.05
CA LEU A 315 0.84 -0.82 30.78
C LEU A 315 1.29 0.18 29.71
N ILE A 316 1.29 1.48 30.04
CA ILE A 316 1.61 2.56 29.09
C ILE A 316 3.06 2.44 28.62
N MET A 317 4.00 2.25 29.55
CA MET A 317 5.41 2.10 29.23
C MET A 317 5.68 0.78 28.51
N GLY A 318 5.08 -0.33 28.95
CA GLY A 318 5.28 -1.64 28.35
C GLY A 318 4.80 -1.72 26.91
N PHE A 319 3.61 -1.18 26.60
CA PHE A 319 3.15 -1.09 25.20
C PHE A 319 4.04 -0.19 24.34
N THR A 320 4.55 0.91 24.89
CA THR A 320 5.48 1.80 24.18
C THR A 320 6.80 1.11 23.87
N VAL A 321 7.36 0.38 24.84
CA VAL A 321 8.59 -0.39 24.71
C VAL A 321 8.44 -1.54 23.71
N LEU A 322 7.38 -2.34 23.84
CA LEU A 322 7.05 -3.39 22.87
C LEU A 322 6.89 -2.84 21.47
N GLY A 323 6.19 -1.71 21.35
CA GLY A 323 6.01 -1.02 20.09
C GLY A 323 7.31 -0.63 19.42
N THR A 324 8.29 -0.18 20.19
CA THR A 324 9.61 0.19 19.64
C THR A 324 10.41 -1.02 19.16
N GLU A 325 10.35 -2.15 19.85
CA GLU A 325 11.05 -3.39 19.44
C GLU A 325 10.37 -4.10 18.27
N LEU A 326 9.06 -3.92 18.08
CA LEU A 326 8.30 -4.45 16.94
C LEU A 326 8.78 -3.89 15.59
N TYR A 327 9.49 -2.75 15.58
CA TYR A 327 10.11 -2.17 14.38
C TYR A 327 11.45 -2.83 13.98
N ASN A 328 11.86 -3.91 14.65
CA ASN A 328 13.13 -4.58 14.38
C ASN A 328 13.25 -5.03 12.89
N PRO A 329 14.36 -4.72 12.20
CA PRO A 329 14.59 -5.13 10.81
C PRO A 329 14.54 -6.66 10.62
N LYS A 330 14.95 -7.48 11.60
CA LYS A 330 14.82 -8.94 11.52
C LYS A 330 13.36 -9.41 11.50
N ILE A 331 12.49 -8.72 12.24
CA ILE A 331 11.04 -8.99 12.23
C ILE A 331 10.46 -8.58 10.88
N ARG A 332 10.87 -7.42 10.34
CA ARG A 332 10.51 -6.98 8.99
C ARG A 332 10.93 -7.99 7.92
N GLU A 333 12.14 -8.54 8.02
CA GLU A 333 12.66 -9.53 7.08
C GLU A 333 11.95 -10.89 7.22
N TYR A 334 11.59 -11.30 8.45
CA TYR A 334 10.76 -12.48 8.70
C TYR A 334 9.36 -12.33 8.09
N PHE A 335 8.70 -11.18 8.27
CA PHE A 335 7.42 -10.88 7.61
C PHE A 335 7.56 -10.84 6.08
N ALA A 336 8.70 -10.38 5.55
CA ALA A 336 9.00 -10.40 4.13
C ALA A 336 9.16 -11.82 3.55
N ARG A 337 9.54 -12.81 4.37
CA ARG A 337 9.66 -14.23 3.99
C ARG A 337 8.40 -15.06 4.26
N SER A 338 7.41 -14.50 4.96
CA SER A 338 6.16 -15.17 5.37
C SER A 338 4.98 -14.87 4.43
N TYR A 339 3.76 -15.31 4.80
CA TYR A 339 2.49 -15.03 4.09
C TYR A 339 2.21 -13.51 3.90
N PHE A 340 2.91 -12.66 4.65
CA PHE A 340 2.86 -11.19 4.58
C PHE A 340 3.98 -10.57 3.73
N LYS A 341 4.63 -11.33 2.84
CA LYS A 341 5.69 -10.84 1.94
C LYS A 341 5.38 -9.51 1.23
N GLN A 342 4.09 -9.26 0.95
CA GLN A 342 3.64 -8.06 0.25
C GLN A 342 3.33 -6.87 1.15
N LEU A 343 3.18 -7.06 2.46
CA LEU A 343 2.84 -5.99 3.40
C LEU A 343 3.92 -4.90 3.49
N PRO A 344 5.23 -5.21 3.61
CA PRO A 344 6.26 -4.17 3.66
C PRO A 344 6.30 -3.30 2.39
N LEU A 345 6.12 -3.93 1.23
CA LEU A 345 6.07 -3.26 -0.08
C LEU A 345 4.81 -2.39 -0.22
N ALA A 346 3.66 -2.92 0.20
CA ALA A 346 2.41 -2.18 0.24
C ALA A 346 2.51 -0.95 1.16
N LEU A 347 3.18 -1.10 2.31
CA LEU A 347 3.40 -0.01 3.26
C LEU A 347 4.34 1.06 2.69
N GLU A 348 5.41 0.65 2.02
CA GLU A 348 6.34 1.57 1.33
C GLU A 348 5.60 2.41 0.28
N LEU A 349 4.77 1.77 -0.54
CA LEU A 349 3.90 2.44 -1.51
C LEU A 349 2.92 3.42 -0.83
N SER A 350 2.37 3.04 0.33
CA SER A 350 1.50 3.91 1.10
C SER A 350 2.23 5.13 1.66
N VAL A 351 3.43 4.95 2.21
CA VAL A 351 4.26 6.06 2.72
C VAL A 351 4.61 7.03 1.60
N GLU A 352 4.99 6.52 0.41
CA GLU A 352 5.28 7.35 -0.76
C GLU A 352 4.06 8.15 -1.22
N SER A 353 2.88 7.55 -1.15
CA SER A 353 1.63 8.17 -1.61
C SER A 353 0.99 9.12 -0.59
N LEU A 354 1.37 9.02 0.69
CA LEU A 354 0.73 9.73 1.79
C LEU A 354 0.86 11.27 1.71
N PRO A 355 2.03 11.88 1.41
CA PRO A 355 2.16 13.34 1.34
C PRO A 355 1.25 13.96 0.28
N VAL A 356 1.20 13.34 -0.91
CA VAL A 356 0.34 13.79 -2.01
C VAL A 356 -1.13 13.65 -1.62
N MET A 357 -1.50 12.57 -0.94
CA MET A 357 -2.87 12.37 -0.46
C MET A 357 -3.27 13.44 0.57
N ILE A 358 -2.40 13.74 1.54
CA ILE A 358 -2.66 14.77 2.57
C ILE A 358 -2.83 16.14 1.92
N ALA A 359 -1.95 16.50 0.97
CA ALA A 359 -2.00 17.79 0.27
C ALA A 359 -3.30 18.00 -0.53
N ASN A 360 -3.94 16.93 -0.98
CA ASN A 360 -5.16 16.97 -1.78
C ASN A 360 -6.41 16.56 -0.98
N THR A 361 -6.29 16.33 0.34
CA THR A 361 -7.44 16.02 1.19
C THR A 361 -8.23 17.31 1.46
N PRO A 362 -9.52 17.40 1.10
CA PRO A 362 -10.30 18.61 1.31
C PRO A 362 -10.60 18.88 2.79
N ASP A 363 -10.80 20.16 3.13
CA ASP A 363 -11.13 20.60 4.48
C ASP A 363 -12.42 19.97 5.03
N LEU A 364 -12.49 19.78 6.35
CA LEU A 364 -13.64 19.16 7.02
C LEU A 364 -14.99 19.84 6.67
N LYS A 365 -15.01 21.16 6.51
CA LYS A 365 -16.22 21.91 6.12
C LYS A 365 -16.77 21.47 4.76
N THR A 366 -15.88 21.17 3.81
CA THR A 366 -16.22 20.70 2.48
C THR A 366 -16.68 19.25 2.52
N VAL A 367 -16.01 18.42 3.34
CA VAL A 367 -16.38 17.01 3.56
C VAL A 367 -17.79 16.89 4.17
N LEU A 368 -18.11 17.72 5.17
CA LEU A 368 -19.43 17.72 5.82
C LEU A 368 -20.54 18.22 4.90
N LYS A 369 -20.27 19.22 4.05
CA LYS A 369 -21.25 19.74 3.08
C LYS A 369 -21.50 18.75 1.95
N ASN A 370 -20.46 18.11 1.44
CA ASN A 370 -20.54 17.22 0.28
C ASN A 370 -19.68 15.96 0.47
N PRO A 371 -20.13 14.98 1.29
CA PRO A 371 -19.39 13.74 1.53
C PRO A 371 -19.20 12.91 0.25
N MET A 372 -20.12 13.05 -0.72
CA MET A 372 -20.02 12.40 -2.03
C MET A 372 -18.80 12.88 -2.83
N LEU A 373 -18.58 14.20 -2.90
CA LEU A 373 -17.47 14.79 -3.66
C LEU A 373 -16.13 14.39 -3.08
N PHE A 374 -16.04 14.34 -1.74
CA PHE A 374 -14.85 13.85 -1.05
C PHE A 374 -14.48 12.43 -1.48
N VAL A 375 -15.44 11.49 -1.43
CA VAL A 375 -15.17 10.11 -1.84
C VAL A 375 -14.84 10.03 -3.34
N GLN A 376 -15.48 10.83 -4.20
CA GLN A 376 -15.15 10.89 -5.63
C GLN A 376 -13.71 11.35 -5.89
N GLN A 377 -13.25 12.42 -5.23
CA GLN A 377 -11.88 12.93 -5.36
C GLN A 377 -10.86 11.90 -4.90
N ILE A 378 -11.14 11.28 -3.75
CA ILE A 378 -10.32 10.24 -3.16
C ILE A 378 -10.22 9.01 -4.07
N MET A 379 -11.35 8.57 -4.63
CA MET A 379 -11.36 7.44 -5.56
C MET A 379 -10.66 7.80 -6.87
N GLY A 380 -10.79 9.03 -7.36
CA GLY A 380 -10.03 9.52 -8.51
C GLY A 380 -8.51 9.54 -8.28
N PHE A 381 -8.06 9.92 -7.07
CA PHE A 381 -6.65 9.77 -6.69
C PHE A 381 -6.22 8.30 -6.68
N ALA A 382 -7.07 7.45 -6.10
CA ALA A 382 -6.81 6.03 -6.00
C ALA A 382 -6.64 5.40 -7.39
N ASP A 383 -7.47 5.81 -8.35
CA ASP A 383 -7.37 5.41 -9.75
C ASP A 383 -6.13 5.95 -10.43
N TYR A 384 -5.83 7.24 -10.25
CA TYR A 384 -4.63 7.87 -10.80
C TYR A 384 -3.37 7.15 -10.34
N ARG A 385 -3.24 6.86 -9.03
CA ARG A 385 -2.08 6.13 -8.50
C ARG A 385 -2.07 4.68 -8.95
N LEU A 386 -3.21 3.99 -8.99
CA LEU A 386 -3.28 2.63 -9.51
C LEU A 386 -2.83 2.58 -10.98
N GLN A 387 -3.29 3.55 -11.79
CA GLN A 387 -2.89 3.68 -13.18
C GLN A 387 -1.40 4.00 -13.28
N GLN A 388 -0.86 4.96 -12.51
CA GLN A 388 0.56 5.28 -12.51
C GLN A 388 1.44 4.08 -12.14
N ILE A 389 1.02 3.26 -11.18
CA ILE A 389 1.73 2.03 -10.77
C ILE A 389 1.65 0.97 -11.88
N ARG A 390 0.47 0.82 -12.50
CA ARG A 390 0.31 -0.06 -13.66
C ARG A 390 1.19 0.40 -14.81
N SER A 391 1.14 1.67 -15.17
CA SER A 391 2.00 2.31 -16.16
C SER A 391 3.47 2.11 -15.82
N ALA A 392 3.90 2.27 -14.57
CA ALA A 392 5.29 2.05 -14.17
C ALA A 392 5.75 0.58 -14.33
N GLY A 393 4.84 -0.40 -14.22
CA GLY A 393 5.10 -1.82 -14.50
C GLY A 393 4.78 -2.28 -15.93
N SER A 394 4.08 -1.46 -16.71
CA SER A 394 3.61 -1.74 -18.07
C SER A 394 4.07 -0.68 -19.07
N LEU A 395 5.14 0.06 -18.77
CA LEU A 395 5.76 0.94 -19.75
C LEU A 395 6.31 0.04 -20.86
N PRO A 396 5.90 0.24 -22.12
CA PRO A 396 6.47 -0.51 -23.22
C PRO A 396 7.98 -0.36 -23.18
N SER A 397 8.62 -1.50 -22.93
CA SER A 397 10.06 -1.57 -22.75
C SER A 397 10.71 -1.72 -24.12
N VAL A 398 11.80 -0.99 -24.33
CA VAL A 398 12.63 -1.11 -25.52
C VAL A 398 13.79 -2.02 -25.17
N PHE A 399 13.84 -3.19 -25.79
CA PHE A 399 14.97 -4.11 -25.73
C PHE A 399 15.83 -3.90 -26.96
N VAL A 400 17.12 -3.66 -26.72
CA VAL A 400 18.12 -3.52 -27.78
C VAL A 400 19.02 -4.74 -27.72
N ILE A 401 18.93 -5.60 -28.71
CA ILE A 401 19.84 -6.73 -28.91
C ILE A 401 21.01 -6.22 -29.75
N THR A 402 22.21 -6.26 -29.21
CA THR A 402 23.44 -5.76 -29.86
C THR A 402 24.49 -6.87 -29.99
N GLY A 403 25.45 -6.66 -30.88
CA GLY A 403 26.52 -7.62 -31.18
C GLY A 403 27.14 -7.36 -32.55
N ALA A 404 28.38 -7.83 -32.76
CA ALA A 404 29.07 -7.69 -34.03
C ALA A 404 28.33 -8.39 -35.19
N VAL A 405 28.72 -8.04 -36.43
CA VAL A 405 28.13 -8.62 -37.64
C VAL A 405 28.43 -10.12 -37.68
N GLY A 406 27.39 -10.96 -37.84
CA GLY A 406 27.54 -12.41 -37.95
C GLY A 406 27.58 -13.20 -36.64
N VAL A 407 27.48 -12.54 -35.47
CA VAL A 407 27.51 -13.20 -34.15
C VAL A 407 26.24 -14.02 -33.85
N GLY A 408 25.15 -13.78 -34.58
CA GLY A 408 23.91 -14.57 -34.43
C GLY A 408 22.72 -13.82 -33.84
N LYS A 409 22.69 -12.48 -33.87
CA LYS A 409 21.53 -11.66 -33.44
C LYS A 409 20.20 -12.14 -34.00
N THR A 410 20.14 -12.36 -35.32
CA THR A 410 18.95 -12.89 -36.01
C THR A 410 18.56 -14.29 -35.51
N THR A 411 19.54 -15.11 -35.11
CA THR A 411 19.29 -16.45 -34.54
C THR A 411 18.63 -16.34 -33.17
N VAL A 412 19.12 -15.44 -32.31
CA VAL A 412 18.52 -15.15 -31.01
C VAL A 412 17.09 -14.61 -31.19
N MET A 413 16.89 -13.68 -32.13
CA MET A 413 15.56 -13.15 -32.43
C MET A 413 14.58 -14.22 -32.94
N LYS A 414 15.03 -15.17 -33.76
CA LYS A 414 14.20 -16.30 -34.20
C LYS A 414 13.80 -17.22 -33.03
N LYS A 415 14.72 -17.52 -32.11
CA LYS A 415 14.42 -18.30 -30.90
C LYS A 415 13.46 -17.56 -29.98
N LEU A 416 13.65 -16.24 -29.82
CA LEU A 416 12.74 -15.39 -29.07
C LEU A 416 11.34 -15.36 -29.69
N LEU A 417 11.23 -15.24 -31.01
CA LEU A 417 9.96 -15.36 -31.74
C LEU A 417 9.28 -16.70 -31.49
N ALA A 418 10.02 -17.81 -31.53
CA ALA A 418 9.47 -19.13 -31.24
C ALA A 418 8.94 -19.23 -29.79
N ALA A 419 9.68 -18.71 -28.81
CA ALA A 419 9.25 -18.69 -27.42
C ALA A 419 8.02 -17.78 -27.18
N LEU A 420 7.91 -16.65 -27.91
CA LEU A 420 6.75 -15.77 -27.87
C LEU A 420 5.52 -16.45 -28.49
N GLN A 421 5.69 -17.17 -29.60
CA GLN A 421 4.64 -17.95 -30.24
C GLN A 421 4.15 -19.09 -29.34
N GLU A 422 5.04 -19.80 -28.65
CA GLU A 422 4.68 -20.84 -27.68
C GLU A 422 3.81 -20.30 -26.54
N LYS A 423 4.07 -19.06 -26.10
CA LYS A 423 3.26 -18.35 -25.09
C LYS A 423 2.03 -17.63 -25.66
N GLN A 424 1.72 -17.80 -26.93
CA GLN A 424 0.59 -17.14 -27.62
C GLN A 424 0.63 -15.60 -27.56
N ILE A 425 1.83 -15.01 -27.46
CA ILE A 425 2.01 -13.56 -27.50
C ILE A 425 2.14 -13.15 -28.96
N PRO A 426 1.21 -12.34 -29.51
CA PRO A 426 1.27 -11.97 -30.91
C PRO A 426 2.35 -10.90 -31.13
N VAL A 427 3.13 -11.06 -32.20
CA VAL A 427 4.28 -10.21 -32.53
C VAL A 427 4.10 -9.64 -33.93
N ALA A 428 4.35 -8.35 -34.11
CA ALA A 428 4.43 -7.71 -35.42
C ALA A 428 5.86 -7.26 -35.75
N GLY A 429 6.03 -6.78 -36.99
CA GLY A 429 7.31 -6.31 -37.51
C GLY A 429 7.97 -7.36 -38.39
N PHE A 430 9.29 -7.30 -38.49
CA PHE A 430 10.04 -8.11 -39.43
C PHE A 430 11.47 -8.35 -38.96
N TYR A 431 12.11 -9.35 -39.54
CA TYR A 431 13.53 -9.58 -39.38
C TYR A 431 14.20 -9.80 -40.75
N SER A 432 15.50 -9.49 -40.82
CA SER A 432 16.29 -9.67 -42.03
C SER A 432 17.03 -11.00 -42.00
N GLU A 433 16.72 -11.87 -42.96
CA GLU A 433 17.34 -13.20 -43.07
C GLU A 433 18.47 -13.19 -44.10
N ARG A 434 19.65 -13.65 -43.68
CA ARG A 434 20.85 -13.70 -44.51
C ARG A 434 20.77 -14.86 -45.52
N LEU A 435 20.97 -14.57 -46.80
CA LEU A 435 21.10 -15.56 -47.85
C LEU A 435 22.58 -15.85 -48.12
N MET A 436 22.95 -17.12 -48.12
CA MET A 436 24.31 -17.57 -48.43
C MET A 436 24.33 -18.56 -49.60
N GLN A 437 25.33 -18.43 -50.45
CA GLN A 437 25.66 -19.37 -51.52
C GLN A 437 27.17 -19.58 -51.51
N GLU A 438 27.63 -20.84 -51.47
CA GLU A 438 29.07 -21.18 -51.48
C GLU A 438 29.89 -20.40 -50.42
N ASN A 439 29.35 -20.28 -49.20
CA ASN A 439 29.96 -19.53 -48.07
C ASN A 439 30.00 -18.00 -48.22
N GLU A 440 29.48 -17.43 -49.31
CA GLU A 440 29.36 -15.98 -49.50
C GLU A 440 27.93 -15.47 -49.30
N THR A 441 27.79 -14.27 -48.73
CA THR A 441 26.49 -13.60 -48.59
C THR A 441 26.03 -13.00 -49.91
N ILE A 442 25.03 -13.61 -50.53
CA ILE A 442 24.45 -13.16 -51.81
C ILE A 442 23.33 -12.12 -51.63
N GLY A 443 22.79 -11.98 -50.42
CA GLY A 443 21.72 -11.03 -50.15
C GLY A 443 21.05 -11.21 -48.79
N TYR A 444 19.95 -10.50 -48.62
CA TYR A 444 19.08 -10.57 -47.46
C TYR A 444 17.61 -10.50 -47.87
N ASP A 445 16.76 -11.25 -47.19
CA ASP A 445 15.31 -11.20 -47.33
C ASP A 445 14.70 -10.54 -46.11
N LEU A 446 13.63 -9.78 -46.30
CA LEU A 446 12.80 -9.29 -45.20
C LEU A 446 11.70 -10.33 -44.93
N VAL A 447 11.57 -10.78 -43.70
CA VAL A 447 10.59 -11.79 -43.30
C VAL A 447 9.64 -11.22 -42.26
N ASN A 448 8.33 -11.37 -42.50
CA ASN A 448 7.28 -10.96 -41.56
C ASN A 448 7.35 -11.82 -40.29
N ALA A 449 7.44 -11.17 -39.14
CA ALA A 449 7.55 -11.82 -37.84
C ALA A 449 6.29 -12.64 -37.47
N ALA A 450 5.11 -12.23 -37.96
CA ALA A 450 3.83 -12.88 -37.71
C ALA A 450 3.52 -14.00 -38.71
N THR A 451 3.55 -13.68 -40.00
CA THR A 451 3.05 -14.57 -41.08
C THR A 451 4.13 -15.44 -41.71
N ARG A 452 5.42 -15.12 -41.49
CA ARG A 452 6.58 -15.74 -42.15
C ARG A 452 6.63 -15.53 -43.68
N GLU A 453 5.80 -14.64 -44.23
CA GLU A 453 5.94 -14.17 -45.60
C GLU A 453 7.29 -13.47 -45.80
N ARG A 454 7.86 -13.58 -46.99
CA ARG A 454 9.20 -13.05 -47.29
C ARG A 454 9.19 -12.20 -48.57
N ILE A 455 10.02 -11.17 -48.59
CA ILE A 455 10.28 -10.36 -49.78
C ILE A 455 11.78 -10.14 -49.95
N ASP A 456 12.24 -10.17 -51.20
CA ASP A 456 13.61 -9.84 -51.57
C ASP A 456 13.95 -8.41 -51.14
N PHE A 457 14.94 -8.24 -50.26
CA PHE A 457 15.32 -6.92 -49.74
C PHE A 457 16.65 -6.43 -50.33
N LEU A 458 17.72 -7.19 -50.13
CA LEU A 458 19.06 -6.86 -50.62
C LEU A 458 19.61 -8.00 -51.47
N ARG A 459 20.27 -7.66 -52.58
CA ARG A 459 20.99 -8.62 -53.44
C ARG A 459 22.32 -8.03 -53.85
N VAL A 460 23.35 -8.84 -54.06
CA VAL A 460 24.65 -8.35 -54.57
C VAL A 460 24.42 -7.66 -55.92
N ALA A 461 24.82 -6.39 -56.01
CA ALA A 461 24.64 -5.62 -57.24
C ALA A 461 25.54 -6.19 -58.34
N LYS A 462 24.95 -6.53 -59.49
CA LYS A 462 25.70 -7.01 -60.66
C LYS A 462 26.58 -5.92 -61.27
N GLU A 463 26.17 -4.65 -61.11
CA GLU A 463 26.89 -3.47 -61.61
C GLU A 463 27.13 -2.45 -60.49
N PRO A 464 28.25 -1.69 -60.50
CA PRO A 464 28.54 -0.67 -59.50
C PRO A 464 27.51 0.45 -59.43
N SER A 465 26.87 0.80 -60.56
CA SER A 465 25.82 1.81 -60.71
C SER A 465 24.52 1.47 -59.95
N LEU A 466 24.27 0.19 -59.69
CA LEU A 466 23.07 -0.32 -59.02
C LEU A 466 23.27 -0.53 -57.52
N ARG A 467 24.42 -0.15 -56.97
CA ARG A 467 24.70 -0.24 -55.53
C ARG A 467 23.90 0.83 -54.79
N GLY A 468 23.09 0.42 -53.81
CA GLY A 468 22.41 1.31 -52.89
C GLY A 468 23.07 1.31 -51.50
N VAL A 469 23.21 0.13 -50.89
CA VAL A 469 23.79 -0.02 -49.54
C VAL A 469 25.03 -0.90 -49.60
N GLY A 470 26.21 -0.26 -49.58
CA GLY A 470 27.49 -0.96 -49.72
C GLY A 470 27.61 -1.68 -51.07
N LYS A 471 27.77 -3.01 -51.05
CA LYS A 471 27.85 -3.84 -52.28
C LYS A 471 26.49 -4.33 -52.80
N TYR A 472 25.40 -3.97 -52.14
CA TYR A 472 24.07 -4.50 -52.43
C TYR A 472 23.19 -3.52 -53.19
N ALA A 473 22.44 -4.04 -54.16
CA ALA A 473 21.28 -3.39 -54.76
C ALA A 473 20.08 -3.55 -53.82
N VAL A 474 19.29 -2.49 -53.70
CA VAL A 474 18.17 -2.42 -52.74
C VAL A 474 16.85 -2.51 -53.48
N ASN A 475 15.96 -3.37 -52.99
CA ASN A 475 14.58 -3.40 -53.45
C ASN A 475 13.75 -2.40 -52.65
N HIS A 476 13.39 -1.28 -53.26
CA HIS A 476 12.58 -0.24 -52.61
C HIS A 476 11.19 -0.75 -52.17
N ALA A 477 10.61 -1.71 -52.88
CA ALA A 477 9.32 -2.30 -52.49
C ALA A 477 9.39 -3.00 -51.12
N ALA A 478 10.57 -3.50 -50.72
CA ALA A 478 10.77 -4.09 -49.40
C ALA A 478 10.81 -3.05 -48.28
N PHE A 479 11.26 -1.81 -48.55
CA PHE A 479 11.14 -0.72 -47.58
C PHE A 479 9.68 -0.32 -47.37
N ASP A 480 8.92 -0.12 -48.45
CA ASP A 480 7.49 0.23 -48.36
C ASP A 480 6.70 -0.85 -47.62
N TRP A 481 7.03 -2.12 -47.89
CA TRP A 481 6.42 -3.25 -47.19
C TRP A 481 6.79 -3.28 -45.70
N GLY A 482 8.08 -3.09 -45.36
CA GLY A 482 8.54 -2.99 -43.98
C GLY A 482 7.90 -1.82 -43.21
N GLU A 483 7.80 -0.64 -43.83
CA GLU A 483 7.08 0.50 -43.24
C GLU A 483 5.61 0.18 -42.99
N THR A 484 4.94 -0.47 -43.96
CA THR A 484 3.54 -0.85 -43.82
C THR A 484 3.34 -1.82 -42.65
N LEU A 485 4.25 -2.79 -42.47
CA LEU A 485 4.22 -3.72 -41.33
C LEU A 485 4.38 -2.98 -40.00
N LEU A 486 5.26 -1.98 -39.95
CA LEU A 486 5.47 -1.16 -38.75
C LEU A 486 4.34 -0.17 -38.50
N GLN A 487 3.67 0.35 -39.52
CA GLN A 487 2.51 1.24 -39.36
C GLN A 487 1.29 0.47 -38.87
N LYS A 488 1.03 -0.72 -39.42
CA LYS A 488 -0.13 -1.58 -39.08
C LYS A 488 0.09 -2.47 -37.85
N ALA A 489 1.21 -2.33 -37.16
CA ALA A 489 1.50 -3.11 -35.96
C ALA A 489 0.62 -2.67 -34.78
N ASP A 490 -0.53 -3.30 -34.61
CA ASP A 490 -1.42 -3.15 -33.43
C ASP A 490 -1.08 -4.14 -32.30
N HIS A 491 -0.01 -4.91 -32.45
CA HIS A 491 0.38 -5.95 -31.50
C HIS A 491 1.15 -5.39 -30.30
N GLN A 492 1.04 -6.06 -29.16
CA GLN A 492 1.74 -5.67 -27.93
C GLN A 492 3.27 -5.67 -28.08
N VAL A 493 3.81 -6.50 -28.97
CA VAL A 493 5.24 -6.63 -29.24
C VAL A 493 5.55 -6.36 -30.71
N VAL A 494 6.54 -5.51 -30.96
CA VAL A 494 7.05 -5.22 -32.31
C VAL A 494 8.54 -5.55 -32.36
N LEU A 495 8.92 -6.37 -33.32
CA LEU A 495 10.29 -6.82 -33.53
C LEU A 495 10.86 -6.27 -34.83
N VAL A 496 12.08 -5.73 -34.79
CA VAL A 496 12.77 -5.14 -35.95
C VAL A 496 14.24 -5.57 -35.97
N ASP A 497 14.64 -6.30 -37.01
CA ASP A 497 16.02 -6.70 -37.31
C ASP A 497 16.37 -6.40 -38.78
N GLU A 498 17.43 -5.65 -39.13
CA GLU A 498 18.45 -4.95 -38.33
C GLU A 498 18.34 -3.43 -38.53
N ILE A 499 18.60 -2.64 -37.50
CA ILE A 499 18.64 -1.17 -37.55
C ILE A 499 20.10 -0.71 -37.62
N GLY A 500 20.41 0.16 -38.58
CA GLY A 500 21.79 0.57 -38.86
C GLY A 500 21.89 2.00 -39.40
N LYS A 501 22.82 2.20 -40.34
CA LYS A 501 23.25 3.54 -40.79
C LYS A 501 22.16 4.36 -41.47
N LEU A 502 21.23 3.71 -42.16
CA LEU A 502 20.13 4.40 -42.86
C LEU A 502 19.15 4.99 -41.86
N GLU A 503 18.80 4.23 -40.82
CA GLU A 503 17.83 4.63 -39.81
C GLU A 503 18.34 5.78 -38.94
N ILE A 504 19.66 5.85 -38.69
CA ILE A 504 20.31 7.01 -38.03
C ILE A 504 20.04 8.30 -38.80
N ARG A 505 20.07 8.22 -40.14
CA ARG A 505 19.80 9.35 -41.04
C ARG A 505 18.31 9.63 -41.21
N GLY A 506 17.44 8.79 -40.65
CA GLY A 506 15.98 8.88 -40.82
C GLY A 506 15.50 8.31 -42.17
N GLU A 507 16.36 7.60 -42.88
CA GLU A 507 16.04 6.90 -44.13
C GLU A 507 15.54 5.47 -43.84
N GLY A 508 15.00 4.78 -44.86
CA GLY A 508 14.36 3.48 -44.69
C GLY A 508 13.19 3.59 -43.71
N TRP A 509 13.07 2.63 -42.79
CA TRP A 509 12.03 2.63 -41.75
C TRP A 509 12.34 3.52 -40.52
N GLY A 510 13.44 4.31 -40.56
CA GLY A 510 13.87 5.13 -39.42
C GLY A 510 12.81 6.13 -38.94
N ARG A 511 12.06 6.76 -39.86
CA ARG A 511 11.00 7.71 -39.53
C ARG A 511 9.83 7.05 -38.78
N VAL A 512 9.31 5.95 -39.32
CA VAL A 512 8.18 5.20 -38.74
C VAL A 512 8.58 4.62 -37.38
N LEU A 513 9.82 4.14 -37.26
CA LEU A 513 10.35 3.63 -36.00
C LEU A 513 10.45 4.75 -34.94
N ALA A 514 10.94 5.94 -35.30
CA ALA A 514 11.00 7.08 -34.39
C ALA A 514 9.59 7.49 -33.89
N GLU A 515 8.60 7.52 -34.77
CA GLU A 515 7.21 7.80 -34.40
C GLU A 515 6.67 6.75 -33.42
N ARG A 516 6.96 5.47 -33.63
CA ARG A 516 6.51 4.38 -32.75
C ARG A 516 7.22 4.39 -31.39
N ILE A 517 8.52 4.66 -31.35
CA ILE A 517 9.27 4.84 -30.11
C ILE A 517 8.68 6.01 -29.28
N ARG A 518 8.34 7.12 -29.93
CA ARG A 518 7.72 8.28 -29.27
C ARG A 518 6.33 8.01 -28.73
N LYS A 519 5.51 7.22 -29.43
CA LYS A 519 4.16 6.88 -28.97
C LYS A 519 4.16 6.02 -27.70
N GLN A 520 5.20 5.23 -27.47
CA GLN A 520 5.31 4.33 -26.30
C GLN A 520 4.03 3.48 -26.13
N GLU A 521 3.61 2.80 -27.20
CA GLU A 521 2.40 1.94 -27.20
C GLU A 521 2.73 0.44 -27.18
N ASN A 522 3.93 0.03 -27.62
CA ASN A 522 4.29 -1.38 -27.84
C ASN A 522 5.68 -1.68 -27.26
N HIS A 523 5.86 -2.89 -26.73
CA HIS A 523 7.20 -3.37 -26.39
C HIS A 523 7.99 -3.53 -27.69
N LEU A 524 9.17 -2.90 -27.74
CA LEU A 524 10.01 -2.91 -28.94
C LEU A 524 11.20 -3.83 -28.71
N ILE A 525 11.44 -4.74 -29.66
CA ILE A 525 12.62 -5.59 -29.68
C ILE A 525 13.42 -5.22 -30.92
N LEU A 526 14.53 -4.51 -30.73
CA LEU A 526 15.31 -3.89 -31.78
C LEU A 526 16.70 -4.54 -31.85
N SER A 527 17.19 -4.78 -33.07
CA SER A 527 18.56 -5.28 -33.31
C SER A 527 19.44 -4.13 -33.75
N PHE A 528 20.44 -3.76 -32.96
CA PHE A 528 21.40 -2.71 -33.28
C PHE A 528 22.76 -3.29 -33.63
N ARG A 529 23.47 -2.63 -34.54
CA ARG A 529 24.89 -2.90 -34.76
C ARG A 529 25.71 -2.34 -33.62
N LYS A 530 26.66 -3.13 -33.11
CA LYS A 530 27.50 -2.77 -31.96
C LYS A 530 28.31 -1.49 -32.19
N ASP A 531 28.80 -1.28 -33.41
CA ASP A 531 29.54 -0.07 -33.81
C ASP A 531 28.67 1.20 -33.89
N LEU A 532 27.34 1.07 -33.84
CA LEU A 532 26.38 2.17 -33.97
C LEU A 532 25.45 2.29 -32.75
N LEU A 533 25.74 1.55 -31.68
CA LEU A 533 24.87 1.43 -30.50
C LEU A 533 24.59 2.80 -29.87
N ASP A 534 25.66 3.55 -29.55
CA ASP A 534 25.56 4.83 -28.86
C ASP A 534 24.84 5.87 -29.73
N ASP A 535 25.22 5.97 -31.02
CA ASP A 535 24.59 6.86 -32.00
C ASP A 535 23.08 6.60 -32.13
N LEU A 536 22.67 5.33 -32.12
CA LEU A 536 21.26 4.93 -32.21
C LEU A 536 20.50 5.21 -30.91
N ILE A 537 21.11 4.97 -29.75
CA ILE A 537 20.51 5.29 -28.44
C ILE A 537 20.24 6.79 -28.34
N ASP A 538 21.21 7.61 -28.73
CA ASP A 538 21.09 9.07 -28.71
C ASP A 538 20.05 9.55 -29.73
N LYS A 539 20.09 9.03 -30.97
CA LYS A 539 19.15 9.42 -32.03
C LYS A 539 17.69 9.17 -31.67
N PHE A 540 17.41 8.05 -31.00
CA PHE A 540 16.06 7.65 -30.64
C PHE A 540 15.70 7.99 -29.18
N GLU A 541 16.57 8.71 -28.46
CA GLU A 541 16.39 9.12 -27.05
C GLU A 541 16.09 7.94 -26.10
N LEU A 542 16.75 6.79 -26.34
CA LEU A 542 16.48 5.50 -25.69
C LEU A 542 17.14 5.38 -24.30
N THR A 543 17.00 6.39 -23.46
CA THR A 543 17.65 6.48 -22.12
C THR A 543 17.24 5.39 -21.12
N LYS A 544 16.16 4.66 -21.39
CA LYS A 544 15.63 3.57 -20.55
C LYS A 544 15.64 2.20 -21.24
N ALA A 545 16.30 2.07 -22.40
CA ALA A 545 16.35 0.80 -23.10
C ALA A 545 17.19 -0.23 -22.35
N VAL A 546 16.74 -1.49 -22.40
CA VAL A 546 17.50 -2.63 -21.87
C VAL A 546 18.40 -3.14 -23.00
N VAL A 547 19.70 -2.89 -22.88
CA VAL A 547 20.69 -3.33 -23.87
C VAL A 547 21.21 -4.72 -23.49
N LEU A 548 21.08 -5.67 -24.41
CA LEU A 548 21.48 -7.07 -24.26
C LEU A 548 22.51 -7.41 -25.34
N ASP A 549 23.76 -7.65 -24.96
CA ASP A 549 24.84 -8.00 -25.88
C ASP A 549 24.95 -9.52 -26.02
N VAL A 550 24.79 -10.02 -27.24
CA VAL A 550 24.82 -11.45 -27.58
C VAL A 550 26.20 -12.07 -27.36
N GLU A 551 27.27 -11.27 -27.36
CA GLU A 551 28.63 -11.77 -27.12
C GLU A 551 28.92 -12.03 -25.64
N THR A 552 28.26 -11.29 -24.73
CA THR A 552 28.52 -11.35 -23.28
C THR A 552 27.41 -12.04 -22.49
N THR A 553 26.19 -12.06 -23.03
CA THR A 553 25.01 -12.61 -22.36
C THR A 553 24.58 -13.90 -23.04
N PRO A 554 24.48 -15.03 -22.32
CA PRO A 554 23.99 -16.29 -22.88
C PRO A 554 22.59 -16.12 -23.51
N GLU A 555 22.35 -16.75 -24.65
CA GLU A 555 21.09 -16.62 -25.40
C GLU A 555 19.85 -16.90 -24.54
N LYS A 556 19.94 -17.87 -23.62
CA LYS A 556 18.83 -18.23 -22.72
C LYS A 556 18.48 -17.09 -21.76
N GLU A 557 19.50 -16.40 -21.24
CA GLU A 557 19.31 -15.28 -20.31
C GLU A 557 18.70 -14.06 -21.03
N ILE A 558 19.08 -13.82 -22.29
CA ILE A 558 18.45 -12.80 -23.14
C ILE A 558 16.95 -13.09 -23.31
N ILE A 559 16.60 -14.33 -23.65
CA ILE A 559 15.20 -14.74 -23.85
C ILE A 559 14.41 -14.62 -22.53
N ASP A 560 14.97 -15.10 -21.42
CA ASP A 560 14.32 -15.05 -20.11
C ASP A 560 14.14 -13.60 -19.64
N ALA A 561 15.11 -12.71 -19.87
CA ALA A 561 15.02 -11.28 -19.56
C ALA A 561 13.85 -10.62 -20.31
N VAL A 562 13.74 -10.84 -21.62
CA VAL A 562 12.64 -10.29 -22.44
C VAL A 562 11.29 -10.87 -22.00
N LEU A 563 11.19 -12.19 -21.83
CA LEU A 563 9.94 -12.85 -21.46
C LEU A 563 9.46 -12.48 -20.05
N SER A 564 10.37 -12.29 -19.10
CA SER A 564 10.02 -11.90 -17.73
C SER A 564 9.33 -10.54 -17.70
N GLN A 565 9.84 -9.56 -18.43
CA GLN A 565 9.23 -8.24 -18.54
C GLN A 565 7.92 -8.24 -19.34
N LEU A 566 7.81 -9.06 -20.39
CA LEU A 566 6.57 -9.18 -21.17
C LEU A 566 5.43 -9.88 -20.43
N ASN A 567 5.73 -10.92 -19.64
CA ASN A 567 4.73 -11.68 -18.87
C ASN A 567 4.08 -10.85 -17.74
N HIS A 568 4.76 -9.78 -17.28
CA HIS A 568 4.19 -8.84 -16.32
C HIS A 568 3.07 -7.96 -16.92
N GLY A 569 2.95 -7.88 -18.26
CA GLY A 569 1.88 -7.14 -18.94
C GLY A 569 0.69 -7.99 -19.39
N SER A 570 0.88 -9.26 -19.72
CA SER A 570 -0.14 -10.13 -20.35
C SER A 570 -1.05 -10.89 -19.38
N SER A 571 -0.71 -10.95 -18.09
CA SER A 571 -1.52 -11.66 -17.07
C SER A 571 -2.83 -10.94 -16.66
N ILE A 572 -3.17 -9.80 -17.28
CA ILE A 572 -4.27 -8.92 -16.82
C ILE A 572 -5.42 -8.81 -17.85
N VAL A 573 -5.29 -9.36 -19.07
CA VAL A 573 -6.35 -9.23 -20.09
C VAL A 573 -7.39 -10.36 -20.04
N ASN A 574 -7.10 -11.48 -19.37
CA ASN A 574 -8.07 -12.57 -19.20
C ASN A 574 -8.29 -12.88 -17.71
N CYS A 575 -9.12 -12.08 -17.02
CA CYS A 575 -9.94 -12.49 -15.86
C CYS A 575 -10.92 -11.37 -15.42
#